data_AF-A0A246U4T7-F1
#
_entry.id   AF-A0A246U4T7-F1
#
_cell.length_a   1.000
_cell.length_b   1.000
_cell.length_c   1.000
_cell.angle_alpha   90.00
_cell.angle_beta   90.00
_cell.angle_gamma   90.00
#
_symmetry.space_group_name_H-M   'P 1'
#
loop_
_entity.id
_entity.type
_entity.pdbx_description
1 polymer ?
#
loop_
_entity_poly.entity_id
_entity_poly.type
_entity_poly.pdbx_seq_one_letter_code
_entity_poly.pdbx_strand_id
1 'polypeptide(L)'
;MPDPKDSMVLRTVYLPLALDRELRRLAFSRDVSTADLIRDFILKGLGDVQQTGEKTLADKVQMRIDTYETAISSASVRFKSKRTS
;
A
#
# COMPACT_ATOMS: atom_id res chain seq x y z
N MET A 1 -8.52 12.40 -26.42
CA MET A 1 -7.19 12.47 -25.76
C MET A 1 -7.25 11.56 -24.55
N PRO A 2 -6.36 10.56 -24.40
CA PRO A 2 -6.27 9.79 -23.16
C PRO A 2 -6.00 10.75 -21.98
N ASP A 3 -6.58 10.46 -20.81
CA ASP A 3 -6.48 11.30 -19.62
C ASP A 3 -4.99 11.39 -19.21
N PRO A 4 -4.42 12.58 -18.90
CA PRO A 4 -3.05 12.70 -18.39
C PRO A 4 -2.76 11.83 -17.15
N LYS A 5 -3.78 11.32 -16.45
CA LYS A 5 -3.67 10.34 -15.37
C LYS A 5 -3.36 8.90 -15.81
N ASP A 6 -3.51 8.57 -17.09
CA ASP A 6 -3.21 7.24 -17.66
C ASP A 6 -1.74 7.10 -18.09
N SER A 7 -0.82 7.73 -17.35
CA SER A 7 0.60 7.64 -17.64
C SER A 7 1.17 6.29 -17.20
N MET A 8 1.56 5.43 -18.15
CA MET A 8 2.29 4.21 -17.81
C MET A 8 3.70 4.54 -17.31
N VAL A 9 4.13 3.90 -16.22
CA VAL A 9 5.45 4.08 -15.61
C VAL A 9 6.26 2.80 -15.75
N LEU A 10 7.52 2.92 -16.18
CA LEU A 10 8.47 1.81 -16.20
C LEU A 10 9.15 1.65 -14.84
N ARG A 11 9.16 0.42 -14.33
CA ARG A 11 9.86 0.04 -13.10
C ARG A 11 10.66 -1.23 -13.36
N THR A 12 11.93 -1.23 -12.96
CA THR A 12 12.81 -2.39 -13.07
C THR A 12 12.91 -3.07 -11.71
N VAL A 13 12.83 -4.40 -11.71
CA VAL A 13 12.94 -5.21 -10.49
C VAL A 13 13.95 -6.33 -10.75
N TYR A 14 14.86 -6.55 -9.81
CA TYR A 14 15.76 -7.71 -9.86
C TYR A 14 15.01 -8.95 -9.40
N LEU A 15 15.01 -9.99 -10.24
CA LEU A 15 14.34 -11.26 -9.95
C LEU A 15 15.34 -12.42 -10.06
N PRO A 16 15.17 -13.49 -9.25
CA PRO A 16 15.87 -14.74 -9.48
C PRO A 16 15.62 -15.27 -10.90
N LEU A 17 16.66 -15.78 -11.56
CA LEU A 17 16.56 -16.26 -12.95
C LEU A 17 15.50 -17.35 -13.14
N ALA A 18 15.35 -18.24 -12.15
CA ALA A 18 14.34 -19.30 -12.19
C ALA A 18 12.92 -18.72 -12.25
N LEU A 19 12.66 -17.64 -11.49
CA LEU A 19 11.36 -16.98 -11.44
C LEU A 19 11.05 -16.26 -12.76
N ASP A 20 12.01 -15.56 -13.36
CA ASP A 20 11.82 -14.94 -14.68
C ASP A 20 11.48 -15.97 -15.76
N ARG A 21 12.16 -17.13 -15.76
CA ARG A 21 11.87 -18.23 -16.70
C ARG A 21 10.45 -18.76 -16.52
N GLU A 22 10.01 -18.90 -15.28
CA GLU A 22 8.66 -19.39 -14.98
C GLU A 22 7.60 -18.38 -15.40
N LEU A 23 7.83 -17.08 -15.16
CA LEU A 23 6.96 -16.00 -15.64
C LEU A 23 6.82 -16.00 -17.16
N ARG A 24 7.94 -16.11 -17.90
CA ARG A 24 7.91 -16.18 -19.37
C ARG A 24 7.14 -17.39 -19.88
N ARG A 25 7.38 -18.58 -19.29
CA ARG A 25 6.69 -19.81 -19.66
C ARG A 25 5.18 -19.67 -19.45
N LEU A 26 4.79 -19.09 -18.32
CA LEU A 26 3.39 -18.93 -17.96
C LEU A 26 2.69 -17.87 -18.84
N ALA A 27 3.37 -16.77 -19.15
CA ALA A 27 2.89 -15.75 -20.08
C ALA A 27 2.65 -16.35 -21.47
N PHE A 28 3.62 -17.12 -21.97
CA PHE A 28 3.49 -17.83 -23.25
C PHE A 28 2.32 -18.82 -23.25
N SER A 29 2.16 -19.60 -22.19
CA SER A 29 1.05 -20.57 -22.09
C SER A 29 -0.35 -19.93 -22.04
N ARG A 30 -0.41 -18.64 -21.70
CA ARG A 30 -1.66 -17.86 -21.58
C ARG A 30 -1.89 -16.90 -22.74
N ASP A 31 -1.00 -16.87 -23.73
CA ASP A 31 -1.04 -15.94 -24.86
C ASP A 31 -1.12 -14.47 -24.43
N VAL A 32 -0.33 -14.09 -23.42
CA VAL A 32 -0.23 -12.72 -22.91
C VAL A 32 1.23 -12.27 -22.80
N SER A 33 1.47 -10.97 -22.76
CA SER A 33 2.83 -10.48 -22.50
C SER A 33 3.23 -10.71 -21.04
N THR A 34 4.52 -10.86 -20.79
CA THR A 34 5.05 -10.96 -19.42
C THR A 34 4.68 -9.73 -18.58
N ALA A 35 4.61 -8.55 -19.19
CA ALA A 35 4.20 -7.32 -18.51
C ALA A 35 2.73 -7.39 -18.07
N ASP A 36 1.84 -7.88 -18.92
CA ASP A 36 0.41 -8.02 -18.59
C ASP A 36 0.21 -9.03 -17.47
N LEU A 37 0.91 -10.16 -17.54
CA LEU A 37 0.89 -11.17 -16.50
C LEU A 37 1.37 -10.61 -15.15
N ILE A 38 2.45 -9.82 -15.16
CA ILE A 38 2.97 -9.17 -13.95
C ILE A 38 1.92 -8.19 -13.39
N ARG A 39 1.26 -7.40 -14.24
CA ARG A 39 0.19 -6.49 -13.81
C ARG A 39 -0.96 -7.24 -13.14
N ASP A 40 -1.39 -8.36 -13.71
CA ASP A 40 -2.44 -9.20 -13.12
C ASP A 40 -2.05 -9.75 -11.74
N PHE A 41 -0.81 -10.21 -11.60
CA PHE A 41 -0.31 -10.68 -10.29
C PHE A 41 -0.21 -9.56 -9.27
N ILE A 42 0.22 -8.36 -9.66
CA ILE A 42 0.25 -7.19 -8.79
C ILE A 42 -1.16 -6.82 -8.33
N LEU A 43 -2.14 -6.76 -9.24
CA LEU A 43 -3.53 -6.43 -8.90
C LEU A 43 -4.13 -7.43 -7.92
N LYS A 44 -3.91 -8.74 -8.15
CA LYS A 44 -4.38 -9.80 -7.24
C LYS A 44 -3.71 -9.69 -5.87
N GLY A 45 -2.38 -9.55 -5.84
CA GLY A 45 -1.64 -9.39 -4.59
C GLY A 45 -2.05 -8.14 -3.81
N LEU A 46 -2.33 -7.02 -4.48
CA LEU A 46 -2.85 -5.81 -3.83
C LEU A 46 -4.24 -6.04 -3.24
N GLY A 47 -5.12 -6.74 -3.96
CA GLY A 47 -6.44 -7.13 -3.44
C GLY A 47 -6.33 -7.99 -2.18
N ASP A 48 -5.44 -8.97 -2.18
CA ASP A 48 -5.21 -9.85 -1.03
C ASP A 48 -4.63 -9.11 0.18
N VAL A 49 -3.69 -8.17 -0.05
CA VAL A 49 -3.12 -7.30 1.00
C VAL A 49 -4.19 -6.39 1.59
N GLN A 50 -5.09 -5.86 0.77
CA GLN A 50 -6.21 -5.04 1.25
C GLN A 50 -7.23 -5.87 2.06
N GLN A 51 -7.47 -7.12 1.68
CA GLN A 51 -8.41 -8.02 2.35
C GLN A 51 -7.86 -8.60 3.66
N THR A 52 -6.54 -8.80 3.76
CA THR A 52 -5.90 -9.31 4.98
C THR A 52 -5.92 -8.31 6.14
N GLY A 53 -6.40 -7.08 5.92
CA GLY A 53 -6.63 -6.09 6.97
C GLY A 53 -5.34 -5.63 7.66
N GLU A 54 -4.17 -5.90 7.06
CA GLU A 54 -2.92 -5.36 7.55
C GLU A 54 -2.96 -3.84 7.43
N LYS A 55 -2.94 -3.18 8.60
CA LYS A 55 -2.87 -1.73 8.68
C LYS A 55 -1.67 -1.25 7.87
N THR A 56 -1.94 -0.45 6.85
CA THR A 56 -0.90 0.17 6.03
C THR A 56 0.00 1.02 6.91
N LEU A 57 1.19 1.37 6.41
CA LEU A 57 2.03 2.34 7.12
C LEU A 57 1.30 3.67 7.33
N ALA A 58 0.47 4.09 6.38
CA ALA A 58 -0.37 5.28 6.51
C ALA A 58 -1.34 5.15 7.70
N ASP A 59 -2.03 4.01 7.82
CA ASP A 59 -2.96 3.76 8.94
C ASP A 59 -2.23 3.75 10.30
N LYS A 60 -1.01 3.19 10.32
CA LYS A 60 -0.15 3.18 11.52
C LYS A 60 0.31 4.58 11.90
N VAL A 61 0.60 5.43 10.92
CA VAL A 61 0.95 6.84 11.16
C VAL A 61 -0.25 7.63 11.67
N GLN A 62 -1.42 7.46 11.06
CA GLN A 62 -2.64 8.17 11.48
C GLN A 62 -3.03 7.80 12.92
N MET A 63 -3.02 6.50 13.28
CA MET A 63 -3.27 6.08 14.66
C MET A 63 -2.33 6.73 15.68
N ARG A 64 -1.05 6.92 15.32
CA ARG A 64 -0.10 7.60 16.21
C ARG A 64 -0.51 9.05 16.42
N ILE A 65 -0.86 9.76 15.34
CA ILE A 65 -1.33 11.15 15.40
C ILE A 65 -2.56 11.25 16.30
N ASP A 66 -3.58 10.41 16.09
CA ASP A 66 -4.81 10.42 16.89
C ASP A 66 -4.54 10.14 18.38
N THR A 67 -3.58 9.24 18.67
CA THR A 67 -3.15 8.93 20.04
C THR A 67 -2.48 10.14 20.69
N TYR A 68 -1.66 10.89 19.95
CA TYR A 68 -1.04 12.11 20.47
C TYR A 68 -2.06 13.22 20.68
N GLU A 69 -3.01 13.43 19.76
CA GLU A 69 -4.05 14.45 19.89
C GLU A 69 -4.96 14.20 21.11
N THR A 70 -5.37 12.94 21.33
CA THR A 70 -6.15 12.55 22.50
C THR A 70 -5.38 12.73 23.81
N ALA A 71 -4.09 12.38 23.82
CA ALA A 71 -3.21 12.64 24.98
C ALA A 71 -3.07 14.15 25.28
N ILE A 72 -2.84 14.97 24.25
CA ILE A 72 -2.71 16.44 24.39
C ILE A 72 -4.02 17.07 24.88
N SER A 73 -5.16 16.65 24.32
CA SER A 73 -6.48 17.13 24.73
C SER A 73 -6.79 16.77 26.19
N SER A 74 -6.54 15.51 26.58
CA SER A 74 -6.76 15.06 27.96
C SER A 74 -5.85 15.77 28.99
N ALA A 75 -4.61 16.07 28.62
CA ALA A 75 -3.69 16.84 29.45
C ALA A 75 -4.18 18.29 29.62
N SER A 76 -4.66 18.90 28.54
CA SER A 76 -5.19 20.28 28.54
C SER A 76 -6.42 20.43 29.44
N VAL A 77 -7.31 19.43 29.46
CA VAL A 77 -8.48 19.39 30.35
C VAL A 77 -8.07 19.29 31.83
N ARG A 78 -7.06 18.46 32.16
CA ARG A 78 -6.53 18.35 33.54
C ARG A 78 -5.89 19.63 34.06
N PHE A 79 -5.21 20.39 33.21
CA PHE A 79 -4.60 21.66 33.61
C PHE A 79 -5.64 22.77 33.87
N LYS A 80 -6.78 22.74 33.17
CA LYS A 80 -7.86 23.73 33.36
C LYS A 80 -8.61 23.51 34.68
N SER A 81 -8.81 22.26 35.09
CA SER A 81 -9.44 21.89 36.37
C SER A 81 -8.62 22.27 37.62
N LYS A 82 -7.30 22.42 37.51
CA LYS A 82 -6.40 22.76 38.64
C LYS A 82 -6.28 24.25 38.93
N ARG A 83 -6.76 25.13 38.05
CA ARG A 83 -6.68 26.60 38.21
C ARG A 83 -7.97 27.23 38.74
N THR A 84 -9.03 26.44 38.93
CA THR A 84 -10.37 26.93 39.33
C THR A 84 -10.83 26.41 40.70
N SER A 85 -9.91 25.94 41.54
CA SER A 85 -10.17 25.59 42.95
C SER A 85 -9.27 26.40 43.87
#